data_AF-A0A1X6YAU8-F1
#
_entry.id   AF-A0A1X6YAU8-F1
#
_cell.length_a   1.000
_cell.length_b   1.000
_cell.length_c   1.000
_cell.angle_alpha   90.00
_cell.angle_beta   90.00
_cell.angle_gamma   90.00
#
_symmetry.space_group_name_H-M   'P 1'
#
loop_
_entity.id
_entity.type
_entity.pdbx_description
1 polymer ?
#
loop_
_entity_poly.entity_id
_entity_poly.type
_entity_poly.pdbx_seq_one_letter_code
_entity_poly.pdbx_strand_id
1 'polypeptide(L)'
;MMRQVIFGLALVALPALSQAETVSSDRIEAFVAVMAENGCRMSPFRADKIMPAAGFDDKAETKAITERLIVEERARIIDGKLVAFGGACGGKLDYSGRERFFAALADNNCVMTSEQAPTLLGRVGVEMAEVRLLMEKMLRMSEVRLSQDEKLVYLEQGLCDTFKGLSGDMAKSAPTPKVAPRSAEQLRQDFLAFMATEGCSMTRGEADNKLPAAGFSVKEMRPVIGKMLAGGEAVMDTDADTLTINKELCAQ
;
A
#
# COMPACT_ATOMS: atom_id res chain seq x y z
N MET A 1 73.69 -33.69 0.17
CA MET A 1 72.83 -32.65 0.78
C MET A 1 71.84 -32.16 -0.26
N MET A 2 70.60 -31.84 0.16
CA MET A 2 69.44 -31.30 -0.59
C MET A 2 68.77 -32.28 -1.58
N ARG A 3 67.72 -33.03 -1.22
CA ARG A 3 66.37 -32.69 -0.69
C ARG A 3 65.47 -32.08 -1.78
N GLN A 4 64.88 -32.93 -2.62
CA GLN A 4 63.76 -32.58 -3.49
C GLN A 4 62.46 -32.54 -2.67
N VAL A 5 61.75 -31.42 -2.76
CA VAL A 5 60.47 -31.17 -2.09
C VAL A 5 59.35 -31.43 -3.09
N ILE A 6 58.46 -32.36 -2.73
CA ILE A 6 57.20 -32.64 -3.42
C ILE A 6 56.20 -31.56 -2.99
N PHE A 7 55.76 -30.73 -3.92
CA PHE A 7 54.62 -29.82 -3.71
C PHE A 7 53.33 -30.54 -4.13
N GLY A 8 52.54 -30.93 -3.13
CA GLY A 8 51.18 -31.42 -3.33
C GLY A 8 50.23 -30.25 -3.58
N LEU A 9 49.52 -30.29 -4.71
CA LEU A 9 48.37 -29.42 -4.97
C LEU A 9 47.19 -29.85 -4.10
N ALA A 10 46.80 -28.99 -3.16
CA ALA A 10 45.51 -29.07 -2.49
C ALA A 10 44.46 -28.36 -3.36
N LEU A 11 43.49 -29.11 -3.90
CA LEU A 11 42.26 -28.54 -4.45
C LEU A 11 41.44 -27.94 -3.30
N VAL A 12 41.30 -26.62 -3.28
CA VAL A 12 40.37 -25.92 -2.40
C VAL A 12 38.97 -26.01 -3.03
N ALA A 13 38.06 -26.70 -2.36
CA ALA A 13 36.64 -26.68 -2.70
C ALA A 13 36.09 -25.28 -2.41
N LEU A 14 35.70 -24.56 -3.46
CA LEU A 14 34.96 -23.31 -3.34
C LEU A 14 33.54 -23.60 -2.80
N PRO A 15 33.05 -22.87 -1.79
CA PRO A 15 31.66 -22.99 -1.37
C PRO A 15 30.77 -22.50 -2.50
N ALA A 16 29.79 -23.33 -2.87
CA ALA A 16 28.73 -22.96 -3.79
C ALA A 16 28.03 -21.71 -3.22
N LEU A 17 28.28 -20.56 -3.85
CA LEU A 17 27.48 -19.37 -3.64
C LEU A 17 26.05 -19.72 -4.09
N SER A 18 25.17 -19.78 -3.10
CA SER A 18 23.71 -19.80 -3.20
C SER A 18 23.25 -19.18 -4.52
N GLN A 19 22.77 -20.00 -5.45
CA GLN A 19 21.99 -19.50 -6.57
C GLN A 19 20.75 -18.86 -5.97
N ALA A 20 20.68 -17.53 -5.99
CA ALA A 20 19.39 -16.87 -5.94
C ALA A 20 18.62 -17.42 -7.14
N GLU A 21 17.60 -18.26 -6.89
CA GLU A 21 16.71 -18.72 -7.93
C GLU A 21 16.20 -17.49 -8.66
N THR A 22 16.65 -17.34 -9.90
CA THR A 22 16.30 -16.19 -10.72
C THR A 22 14.87 -16.39 -11.15
N VAL A 23 13.94 -15.82 -10.39
CA VAL A 23 12.52 -15.94 -10.73
C VAL A 23 12.31 -15.32 -12.11
N SER A 24 11.71 -16.09 -13.02
CA SER A 24 11.51 -15.65 -14.39
C SER A 24 10.50 -14.49 -14.45
N SER A 25 10.64 -13.63 -15.46
CA SER A 25 9.71 -12.51 -15.67
C SER A 25 8.26 -12.99 -15.82
N ASP A 26 8.03 -14.13 -16.48
CA ASP A 26 6.69 -14.70 -16.65
C ASP A 26 6.06 -15.10 -15.32
N ARG A 27 6.86 -15.62 -14.37
CA ARG A 27 6.37 -15.94 -13.02
C ARG A 27 6.03 -14.70 -12.22
N ILE A 28 6.82 -13.63 -12.37
CA ILE A 28 6.52 -12.33 -11.75
C ILE A 28 5.20 -11.77 -12.30
N GLU A 29 4.99 -11.78 -13.62
CA GLU A 29 3.75 -11.28 -14.20
C GLU A 29 2.54 -12.13 -13.82
N ALA A 30 2.69 -13.46 -13.74
CA ALA A 30 1.64 -14.33 -13.22
C ALA A 30 1.30 -14.02 -11.75
N PHE A 31 2.29 -13.72 -10.91
CA PHE A 31 2.08 -13.33 -9.51
C PHE A 31 1.31 -12.01 -9.43
N VAL A 32 1.69 -11.03 -10.25
CA VAL A 32 1.01 -9.73 -10.36
C VAL A 32 -0.42 -9.88 -10.88
N ALA A 33 -0.69 -10.84 -11.77
CA ALA A 33 -2.05 -11.14 -12.23
C ALA A 33 -2.94 -11.65 -11.08
N VAL A 34 -2.45 -12.56 -10.25
CA VAL A 34 -3.18 -13.05 -9.06
C VAL A 34 -3.45 -11.91 -8.07
N MET A 35 -2.45 -11.03 -7.87
CA MET A 35 -2.62 -9.82 -7.08
C MET A 35 -3.72 -8.91 -7.67
N ALA A 36 -3.80 -8.77 -8.99
CA ALA A 36 -4.74 -7.90 -9.68
C ALA A 36 -6.18 -8.37 -9.50
N GLU A 37 -6.42 -9.67 -9.62
CA GLU A 37 -7.71 -10.31 -9.35
C GLU A 37 -8.18 -10.07 -7.90
N ASN A 38 -7.24 -9.77 -7.00
CA ASN A 38 -7.49 -9.51 -5.59
C ASN A 38 -7.37 -8.03 -5.21
N GLY A 39 -7.55 -7.13 -6.18
CA GLY A 39 -7.58 -5.69 -5.93
C GLY A 39 -6.20 -5.08 -5.65
N CYS A 40 -5.15 -5.70 -6.18
CA CYS A 40 -3.76 -5.19 -6.21
C CYS A 40 -3.12 -5.02 -4.84
N ARG A 41 -3.78 -5.52 -3.79
CA ARG A 41 -3.37 -5.44 -2.40
C ARG A 41 -3.70 -6.72 -1.70
N MET A 42 -2.73 -7.30 -1.01
CA MET A 42 -2.89 -8.57 -0.32
C MET A 42 -2.23 -8.55 1.05
N SER A 43 -2.97 -8.93 2.08
CA SER A 43 -2.40 -9.18 3.41
C SER A 43 -1.70 -10.55 3.44
N PRO A 44 -0.73 -10.78 4.35
CA PRO A 44 -0.06 -12.07 4.48
C PRO A 44 -1.04 -13.23 4.65
N PHE A 45 -2.06 -13.07 5.50
CA PHE A 45 -3.09 -14.09 5.72
C PHE A 45 -3.88 -14.42 4.46
N ARG A 46 -4.21 -13.41 3.64
CA ARG A 46 -4.91 -13.62 2.37
C ARG A 46 -3.99 -14.25 1.33
N ALA A 47 -2.72 -13.85 1.29
CA ALA A 47 -1.71 -14.46 0.42
C ALA A 47 -1.52 -15.94 0.74
N ASP A 48 -1.50 -16.33 2.02
CA ASP A 48 -1.37 -17.72 2.43
C ASP A 48 -2.51 -18.63 1.96
N LYS A 49 -3.69 -18.06 1.69
CA LYS A 49 -4.85 -18.80 1.17
C LYS A 49 -4.92 -18.78 -0.35
N ILE A 50 -4.61 -17.64 -0.97
CA ILE A 50 -4.85 -17.41 -2.40
C ILE A 50 -3.66 -17.83 -3.26
N MET A 51 -2.43 -17.51 -2.84
CA MET A 51 -1.24 -17.77 -3.63
C MET A 51 -1.02 -19.26 -3.92
N PRO A 52 -1.18 -20.20 -2.96
CA PRO A 52 -1.05 -21.62 -3.25
C PRO A 52 -2.07 -22.12 -4.29
N ALA A 53 -3.31 -21.65 -4.22
CA ALA A 53 -4.35 -22.03 -5.18
C ALA A 53 -4.06 -21.54 -6.61
N ALA A 54 -3.25 -20.48 -6.73
CA ALA A 54 -2.79 -19.94 -8.01
C ALA A 54 -1.42 -20.50 -8.46
N GLY A 55 -0.91 -21.54 -7.78
CA GLY A 55 0.38 -22.15 -8.11
C GLY A 55 1.61 -21.37 -7.60
N PHE A 56 1.44 -20.62 -6.52
CA PHE A 56 2.49 -19.92 -5.77
C PHE A 56 2.56 -20.45 -4.33
N ASP A 57 2.66 -21.77 -4.19
CA ASP A 57 2.76 -22.49 -2.91
C ASP A 57 4.17 -22.43 -2.30
N ASP A 58 5.20 -22.23 -3.12
CA ASP A 58 6.56 -22.06 -2.65
C ASP A 58 6.79 -20.68 -2.00
N LYS A 59 7.13 -20.71 -0.71
CA LYS A 59 7.45 -19.52 0.09
C LYS A 59 8.77 -18.88 -0.31
N ALA A 60 9.74 -19.65 -0.81
CA ALA A 60 11.01 -19.11 -1.29
C ALA A 60 10.79 -18.32 -2.59
N GLU A 61 10.06 -18.90 -3.55
CA GLU A 61 9.68 -18.23 -4.79
C GLU A 61 8.87 -16.95 -4.54
N THR A 62 7.78 -17.03 -3.77
CA THR A 62 6.92 -15.85 -3.50
C THR A 62 7.66 -14.73 -2.78
N LYS A 63 8.59 -15.07 -1.89
CA LYS A 63 9.49 -14.11 -1.25
C LYS A 63 10.41 -13.45 -2.27
N ALA A 64 11.07 -14.23 -3.13
CA ALA A 64 11.98 -13.72 -4.14
C ALA A 64 11.26 -12.81 -5.16
N ILE A 65 10.04 -13.17 -5.59
CA ILE A 65 9.18 -12.31 -6.43
C ILE A 65 8.85 -11.00 -5.71
N THR A 66 8.43 -11.08 -4.44
CA THR A 66 8.05 -9.91 -3.65
C THR A 66 9.21 -8.96 -3.47
N GLU A 67 10.39 -9.46 -3.10
CA GLU A 67 11.61 -8.67 -2.95
C GLU A 67 11.99 -8.00 -4.27
N ARG A 68 11.94 -8.73 -5.38
CA ARG A 68 12.24 -8.17 -6.70
C ARG A 68 11.25 -7.08 -7.11
N LEU A 69 9.95 -7.28 -6.91
CA LEU A 69 8.94 -6.26 -7.18
C LEU A 69 9.16 -5.00 -6.32
N ILE A 70 9.60 -5.14 -5.07
CA ILE A 70 9.92 -4.00 -4.21
C ILE A 70 11.16 -3.25 -4.71
N VAL A 71 12.21 -3.97 -5.10
CA VAL A 71 13.45 -3.38 -5.66
C VAL A 71 13.18 -2.66 -6.97
N GLU A 72 12.32 -3.21 -7.82
CA GLU A 72 11.86 -2.59 -9.08
C GLU A 72 10.83 -1.47 -8.86
N GLU A 73 10.50 -1.13 -7.61
CA GLU A 73 9.47 -0.17 -7.21
C GLU A 73 8.05 -0.51 -7.72
N ARG A 74 7.85 -1.75 -8.19
CA ARG A 74 6.58 -2.33 -8.65
C ARG A 74 5.74 -2.94 -7.52
N ALA A 75 6.22 -2.93 -6.28
CA ALA A 75 5.41 -3.23 -5.11
C ALA A 75 5.94 -2.52 -3.86
N ARG A 76 5.08 -2.33 -2.85
CA ARG A 76 5.45 -1.80 -1.53
C ARG A 76 4.66 -2.48 -0.44
N ILE A 77 5.23 -2.57 0.77
CA ILE A 77 4.51 -2.98 1.97
C ILE A 77 3.88 -1.74 2.60
N ILE A 78 2.55 -1.69 2.66
CA ILE A 78 1.78 -0.58 3.26
C ILE A 78 0.79 -1.15 4.27
N ASP A 79 0.94 -0.75 5.54
CA ASP A 79 0.20 -1.30 6.68
C ASP A 79 0.29 -2.83 6.78
N GLY A 80 1.49 -3.38 6.57
CA GLY A 80 1.72 -4.84 6.62
C GLY A 80 1.10 -5.63 5.47
N LYS A 81 0.57 -4.97 4.43
CA LYS A 81 0.02 -5.60 3.22
C LYS A 81 0.92 -5.32 2.04
N LEU A 82 1.13 -6.32 1.18
CA LEU A 82 1.78 -6.13 -0.11
C LEU A 82 0.83 -5.41 -1.05
N VAL A 83 1.29 -4.30 -1.63
CA VAL A 83 0.57 -3.53 -2.64
C VAL A 83 1.41 -3.57 -3.91
N ALA A 84 0.87 -4.11 -4.99
CA ALA A 84 1.55 -4.20 -6.28
C ALA A 84 1.12 -3.03 -7.19
N PHE A 85 2.06 -2.56 -8.00
CA PHE A 85 1.92 -1.46 -8.95
C PHE A 85 2.35 -1.94 -10.35
N GLY A 86 1.65 -1.44 -11.38
CA GLY A 86 1.92 -1.78 -12.77
C GLY A 86 1.40 -3.16 -13.21
N GLY A 87 1.61 -3.48 -14.49
CA GLY A 87 1.06 -4.70 -15.10
C GLY A 87 -0.46 -4.79 -14.96
N ALA A 88 -0.95 -5.94 -14.53
CA ALA A 88 -2.38 -6.16 -14.28
C ALA A 88 -2.92 -5.42 -13.03
N CYS A 89 -2.05 -5.06 -12.07
CA CYS A 89 -2.42 -4.45 -10.79
C CYS A 89 -2.70 -2.93 -10.86
N GLY A 90 -2.82 -2.39 -12.05
CA GLY A 90 -3.02 -0.97 -12.30
C GLY A 90 -2.56 -0.67 -13.70
N GLY A 91 -3.52 -0.46 -14.61
CA GLY A 91 -3.24 -0.02 -15.96
C GLY A 91 -2.45 1.27 -15.90
N LYS A 92 -1.28 1.32 -16.55
CA LYS A 92 -0.40 2.49 -16.64
C LYS A 92 -0.55 3.45 -15.45
N LEU A 93 -0.23 2.98 -14.25
CA LEU A 93 0.31 3.90 -13.27
C LEU A 93 1.78 4.06 -13.65
N ASP A 94 2.04 4.76 -14.76
CA ASP A 94 3.39 5.20 -15.13
C ASP A 94 3.98 6.13 -14.04
N TYR A 95 3.17 6.48 -13.02
CA TYR A 95 3.46 7.47 -12.00
C TYR A 95 2.95 7.02 -10.61
N SER A 96 3.87 6.99 -9.66
CA SER A 96 3.67 6.83 -8.21
C SER A 96 2.83 7.97 -7.61
N GLY A 97 2.31 7.77 -6.39
CA GLY A 97 1.60 8.83 -5.66
C GLY A 97 2.43 10.12 -5.48
N ARG A 98 3.76 9.99 -5.38
CA ARG A 98 4.69 11.13 -5.37
C ARG A 98 4.73 11.87 -6.72
N GLU A 99 4.81 11.14 -7.83
CA GLU A 99 4.82 11.74 -9.17
C GLU A 99 3.47 12.36 -9.53
N ARG A 100 2.37 11.74 -9.07
CA ARG A 100 1.02 12.32 -9.15
C ARG A 100 0.91 13.60 -8.34
N PHE A 101 1.51 13.63 -7.15
CA PHE A 101 1.60 14.84 -6.34
C PHE A 101 2.39 15.94 -7.07
N PHE A 102 3.53 15.61 -7.68
CA PHE A 102 4.31 16.56 -8.48
C PHE A 102 3.53 17.10 -9.68
N ALA A 103 2.83 16.23 -10.42
CA ALA A 103 2.00 16.66 -11.55
C ALA A 103 0.87 17.61 -11.13
N ALA A 104 0.24 17.36 -9.97
CA ALA A 104 -0.78 18.26 -9.44
C ALA A 104 -0.22 19.65 -9.07
N LEU A 105 0.98 19.72 -8.49
CA LEU A 105 1.64 21.01 -8.24
C LEU A 105 2.08 21.67 -9.55
N ALA A 106 2.67 20.92 -10.47
CA ALA A 106 3.20 21.44 -11.73
C ALA A 106 2.10 22.11 -12.57
N ASP A 107 0.94 21.46 -12.67
CA ASP A 107 -0.23 22.00 -13.37
C ASP A 107 -0.96 23.10 -12.59
N ASN A 108 -0.61 23.30 -11.31
CA ASN A 108 -1.03 24.42 -10.49
C ASN A 108 0.05 25.50 -10.38
N ASN A 109 0.83 25.71 -11.43
CA ASN A 109 1.93 26.71 -11.50
C ASN A 109 3.03 26.49 -10.46
N CYS A 110 3.41 25.23 -10.23
CA CYS A 110 4.47 24.81 -9.31
C CYS A 110 4.23 25.18 -7.84
N VAL A 111 3.04 25.64 -7.47
CA VAL A 111 2.71 26.10 -6.11
C VAL A 111 1.34 25.57 -5.73
N MET A 112 1.14 25.20 -4.47
CA MET A 112 -0.16 24.73 -4.00
C MET A 112 -0.38 25.14 -2.54
N THR A 113 -1.58 25.61 -2.25
CA THR A 113 -1.99 25.88 -0.87
C THR A 113 -2.56 24.64 -0.19
N SER A 114 -2.55 24.62 1.14
CA SER A 114 -3.20 23.57 1.93
C SER A 114 -4.71 23.46 1.67
N GLU A 115 -5.37 24.55 1.29
CA GLU A 115 -6.80 24.58 0.94
C GLU A 115 -7.08 23.99 -0.45
N GLN A 116 -6.15 24.18 -1.40
CA GLN A 116 -6.26 23.62 -2.76
C GLN A 116 -5.94 22.12 -2.79
N ALA A 117 -5.07 21.67 -1.89
CA ALA A 117 -4.51 20.33 -1.88
C ALA A 117 -5.57 19.19 -1.92
N PRO A 118 -6.64 19.19 -1.11
CA PRO A 118 -7.63 18.10 -1.15
C PRO A 118 -8.29 17.93 -2.52
N THR A 119 -8.60 19.05 -3.20
CA THR A 119 -9.26 19.03 -4.51
C THR A 119 -8.29 18.63 -5.62
N LEU A 120 -7.11 19.25 -5.67
CA LEU A 120 -6.14 19.00 -6.75
C LEU A 120 -5.54 17.59 -6.66
N LEU A 121 -5.22 17.14 -5.45
CA LEU A 121 -4.63 15.82 -5.23
C LEU A 121 -5.66 14.70 -5.37
N GLY A 122 -6.88 14.91 -4.87
CA GLY A 122 -7.97 13.95 -5.07
C GLY A 122 -8.23 13.66 -6.54
N ARG A 123 -8.12 14.67 -7.42
CA ARG A 123 -8.29 14.52 -8.87
C ARG A 123 -7.28 13.56 -9.51
N VAL A 124 -6.04 13.54 -9.02
CA VAL A 124 -4.98 12.66 -9.51
C VAL A 124 -4.86 11.37 -8.69
N GLY A 125 -5.81 11.10 -7.79
CA GLY A 125 -5.83 9.90 -6.95
C GLY A 125 -4.77 9.92 -5.83
N VAL A 126 -4.33 11.11 -5.42
CA VAL A 126 -3.37 11.29 -4.32
C VAL A 126 -4.12 11.68 -3.05
N GLU A 127 -3.84 10.94 -1.99
CA GLU A 127 -4.49 11.11 -0.70
C GLU A 127 -3.67 11.99 0.24
N MET A 128 -4.33 12.89 0.98
CA MET A 128 -3.63 13.79 1.92
C MET A 128 -2.83 13.04 3.01
N ALA A 129 -3.30 11.87 3.43
CA ALA A 129 -2.58 11.03 4.38
C ALA A 129 -1.25 10.50 3.80
N GLU A 130 -1.22 10.15 2.51
CA GLU A 130 -0.01 9.71 1.83
C GLU A 130 0.98 10.87 1.67
N VAL A 131 0.48 12.05 1.28
CA VAL A 131 1.32 13.26 1.17
C VAL A 131 1.97 13.61 2.50
N ARG A 132 1.25 13.52 3.62
CA ARG A 132 1.83 13.78 4.96
C ARG A 132 3.00 12.85 5.28
N LEU A 133 2.90 11.57 4.92
CA LEU A 133 3.98 10.60 5.12
C LEU A 133 5.19 10.86 4.22
N LEU A 134 4.96 11.39 3.02
CA LEU A 134 6.01 11.65 2.03
C LEU A 134 6.63 13.05 2.15
N MET A 135 5.93 14.02 2.75
CA MET A 135 6.32 15.43 2.78
C MET A 135 7.70 15.63 3.41
N GLU A 136 7.98 14.97 4.55
CA GLU A 136 9.28 15.07 5.22
C GLU A 136 10.42 14.59 4.31
N LYS A 137 10.19 13.49 3.57
CA LYS A 137 11.17 12.98 2.61
C LYS A 137 11.37 13.97 1.46
N MET A 138 10.30 14.50 0.87
CA MET A 138 10.38 15.44 -0.25
C MET A 138 11.11 16.74 0.14
N LEU A 139 10.91 17.22 1.37
CA LEU A 139 11.64 18.37 1.91
C LEU A 139 13.14 18.07 2.06
N ARG A 140 13.49 16.91 2.65
CA ARG A 140 14.90 16.50 2.80
C ARG A 140 15.60 16.34 1.45
N MET A 141 14.90 15.85 0.44
CA MET A 141 15.43 15.69 -0.92
C MET A 141 15.42 16.99 -1.74
N SER A 142 14.94 18.11 -1.18
CA SER A 142 14.75 19.38 -1.89
C SER A 142 13.84 19.29 -3.12
N GLU A 143 12.96 18.27 -3.16
CA GLU A 143 11.96 18.10 -4.22
C GLU A 143 10.83 19.13 -4.08
N VAL A 144 10.55 19.54 -2.84
CA VAL A 144 9.61 20.63 -2.52
C VAL A 144 10.18 21.56 -1.46
N ARG A 145 9.61 22.76 -1.35
CA ARG A 145 9.88 23.74 -0.28
C ARG A 145 8.58 24.26 0.29
N LEU A 146 8.60 24.65 1.57
CA LEU A 146 7.48 25.32 2.21
C LEU A 146 7.71 26.84 2.26
N SER A 147 6.64 27.63 2.24
CA SER A 147 6.70 29.03 2.66
C SER A 147 7.06 29.15 4.14
N GLN A 148 7.46 30.35 4.59
CA GLN A 148 7.79 30.62 5.99
C GLN A 148 6.64 30.34 6.97
N ASP A 149 5.40 30.45 6.50
CA ASP A 149 4.18 30.17 7.27
C ASP A 149 3.63 28.75 7.02
N GLU A 150 4.35 27.92 6.27
CA GLU A 150 4.00 26.54 5.90
C GLU A 150 2.65 26.38 5.15
N LYS A 151 2.08 27.48 4.65
CA LYS A 151 0.79 27.44 3.93
C LYS A 151 0.93 27.12 2.45
N LEU A 152 2.10 27.34 1.87
CA LEU A 152 2.39 27.11 0.46
C LEU A 152 3.45 26.03 0.33
N VAL A 153 3.18 25.08 -0.57
CA VAL A 153 4.17 24.11 -1.04
C VAL A 153 4.61 24.53 -2.43
N TYR A 154 5.92 24.68 -2.62
CA TYR A 154 6.56 24.97 -3.90
C TYR A 154 7.26 23.72 -4.40
N LEU A 155 7.01 23.35 -5.65
CA LEU A 155 7.76 22.29 -6.33
C LEU A 155 9.09 22.84 -6.83
N GLU A 156 10.14 22.02 -6.77
CA GLU A 156 11.42 22.34 -7.41
C GLU A 156 11.20 22.59 -8.93
N GLN A 157 11.95 23.52 -9.51
CA GLN A 157 11.66 24.03 -10.86
C GLN A 157 11.87 22.94 -11.94
N GLY A 158 12.96 22.17 -11.86
CA GLY A 158 13.21 21.07 -12.78
C GLY A 158 12.12 19.99 -12.71
N LEU A 159 11.64 19.67 -11.51
CA LEU A 159 10.47 18.79 -11.34
C LEU A 159 9.20 19.44 -11.90
N CYS A 160 8.98 20.72 -11.67
CA CYS A 160 7.80 21.40 -12.21
C CYS A 160 7.75 21.34 -13.73
N ASP A 161 8.86 21.62 -14.40
CA ASP A 161 8.94 21.56 -15.87
C ASP A 161 8.78 20.11 -16.37
N THR A 162 9.33 19.14 -15.65
CA THR A 162 9.23 17.70 -15.99
C THR A 162 7.79 17.18 -15.92
N PHE A 163 7.02 17.58 -14.90
CA PHE A 163 5.69 17.02 -14.62
C PHE A 163 4.53 17.86 -15.18
N LYS A 164 4.83 18.97 -15.85
CA LYS A 164 3.83 19.86 -16.44
C LYS A 164 3.04 19.17 -17.55
N GLY A 165 1.72 19.34 -17.52
CA GLY A 165 0.74 18.78 -18.44
C GLY A 165 0.28 17.36 -18.09
N LEU A 166 0.87 16.70 -17.09
CA LEU A 166 0.60 15.29 -16.82
C LEU A 166 -0.60 15.03 -15.91
N SER A 167 -1.08 16.01 -15.13
CA SER A 167 -2.16 15.77 -14.16
C SER A 167 -3.47 15.34 -14.82
N GLY A 168 -3.75 15.84 -16.03
CA GLY A 168 -4.95 15.49 -16.79
C GLY A 168 -4.98 14.03 -17.21
N ASP A 169 -3.85 13.47 -17.62
CA ASP A 169 -3.73 12.07 -18.00
C ASP A 169 -3.70 11.16 -16.77
N MET A 170 -3.04 11.60 -15.70
CA MET A 170 -3.06 10.91 -14.41
C MET A 170 -4.44 10.87 -13.77
N ALA A 171 -5.28 11.87 -14.02
CA ALA A 171 -6.68 11.90 -13.55
C ALA A 171 -7.56 10.89 -14.28
N LYS A 172 -7.30 10.61 -15.56
CA LYS A 172 -8.02 9.57 -16.34
C LYS A 172 -7.66 8.16 -15.86
N SER A 173 -6.43 7.97 -15.37
CA SER A 173 -5.95 6.72 -14.79
C SER A 173 -6.07 6.66 -13.26
N ALA A 174 -6.56 7.72 -12.63
CA ALA A 174 -6.76 7.75 -11.19
C ALA A 174 -7.85 6.73 -10.82
N PRO A 175 -7.65 5.92 -9.77
CA PRO A 175 -8.72 5.09 -9.24
C PRO A 175 -9.89 6.01 -8.87
N THR A 176 -11.00 5.93 -9.62
CA THR A 176 -12.22 6.64 -9.26
C THR A 176 -12.64 6.18 -7.86
N PRO A 177 -12.86 7.09 -6.89
CA PRO A 177 -13.50 6.73 -5.64
C PRO A 177 -14.86 6.12 -5.99
N LYS A 178 -15.00 4.81 -5.78
CA LYS A 178 -16.18 4.05 -6.22
C LYS A 178 -17.46 4.47 -5.48
N VAL A 179 -17.34 5.20 -4.37
CA VAL A 179 -18.45 5.64 -3.52
C VAL A 179 -18.11 7.02 -2.95
N ALA A 180 -19.12 7.89 -2.83
CA ALA A 180 -18.97 9.16 -2.12
C ALA A 180 -18.47 8.93 -0.68
N PRO A 181 -17.60 9.79 -0.13
CA PRO A 181 -17.11 9.63 1.23
C PRO A 181 -18.26 9.65 2.23
N ARG A 182 -18.42 8.57 3.01
CA ARG A 182 -19.38 8.54 4.12
C ARG A 182 -18.92 9.48 5.22
N SER A 183 -19.87 10.15 5.88
CA SER A 183 -19.56 10.86 7.12
C SER A 183 -19.12 9.86 8.20
N ALA A 184 -18.34 10.31 9.20
CA ALA A 184 -17.88 9.42 10.27
C ALA A 184 -19.05 8.77 11.04
N GLU A 185 -20.15 9.50 11.22
CA GLU A 185 -21.36 8.96 11.86
C GLU A 185 -22.06 7.93 10.99
N GLN A 186 -22.22 8.22 9.70
CA GLN A 186 -22.82 7.27 8.77
C GLN A 186 -21.99 6.00 8.65
N LEU A 187 -20.67 6.13 8.58
CA LEU A 187 -19.73 5.01 8.56
C LEU A 187 -19.82 4.16 9.84
N ARG A 188 -19.97 4.81 11.00
CA ARG A 188 -20.18 4.12 12.29
C ARG A 188 -21.49 3.35 12.30
N GLN A 189 -22.59 3.96 11.87
CA GLN A 189 -23.92 3.32 11.82
C GLN A 189 -23.93 2.14 10.84
N ASP A 190 -23.39 2.33 9.64
CA ASP A 190 -23.24 1.25 8.65
C ASP A 190 -22.42 0.09 9.23
N PHE A 191 -21.32 0.40 9.93
CA PHE A 191 -20.46 -0.62 10.53
C PHE A 191 -21.16 -1.37 11.67
N LEU A 192 -21.92 -0.70 12.53
CA LEU A 192 -22.72 -1.35 13.57
C LEU A 192 -23.76 -2.29 12.97
N ALA A 193 -24.50 -1.83 11.96
CA ALA A 193 -25.48 -2.66 11.24
C ALA A 193 -24.81 -3.88 10.60
N PHE A 194 -23.63 -3.70 10.00
CA PHE A 194 -22.86 -4.82 9.46
C PHE A 194 -22.41 -5.79 10.55
N MET A 195 -21.83 -5.30 11.65
CA MET A 195 -21.41 -6.13 12.77
C MET A 195 -22.58 -6.90 13.39
N ALA A 196 -23.79 -6.34 13.43
CA ALA A 196 -24.99 -7.04 13.87
C ALA A 196 -25.29 -8.28 13.02
N THR A 197 -25.09 -8.21 11.71
CA THR A 197 -25.24 -9.38 10.80
C THR A 197 -24.17 -10.45 11.02
N GLU A 198 -23.02 -10.07 11.59
CA GLU A 198 -21.86 -10.94 11.84
C GLU A 198 -21.82 -11.43 13.30
N GLY A 199 -22.88 -11.23 14.07
CA GLY A 199 -22.96 -11.66 15.47
C GLY A 199 -22.16 -10.78 16.44
N CYS A 200 -21.85 -9.54 16.04
CA CYS A 200 -21.22 -8.48 16.84
C CYS A 200 -19.83 -8.79 17.37
N SER A 201 -19.21 -9.83 16.86
CA SER A 201 -17.84 -10.20 17.16
C SER A 201 -17.16 -10.57 15.85
N MET A 202 -15.97 -10.03 15.63
CA MET A 202 -15.23 -10.26 14.41
C MET A 202 -13.74 -10.33 14.71
N THR A 203 -13.12 -11.42 14.26
CA THR A 203 -11.67 -11.57 14.30
C THR A 203 -11.00 -10.68 13.25
N ARG A 204 -9.73 -10.33 13.43
CA ARG A 204 -8.97 -9.61 12.38
C ARG A 204 -8.98 -10.32 11.03
N GLY A 205 -8.86 -11.65 11.03
CA GLY A 205 -8.87 -12.45 9.80
C GLY A 205 -10.20 -12.40 9.06
N GLU A 206 -11.33 -12.36 9.79
CA GLU A 206 -12.65 -12.13 9.20
C GLU A 206 -12.80 -10.70 8.70
N ALA A 207 -12.35 -9.72 9.47
CA ALA A 207 -12.40 -8.31 9.11
C ALA A 207 -11.68 -8.04 7.78
N ASP A 208 -10.51 -8.64 7.57
CA ASP A 208 -9.73 -8.53 6.34
C ASP A 208 -10.44 -9.07 5.09
N ASN A 209 -11.42 -9.96 5.26
CA ASN A 209 -12.16 -10.60 4.17
C ASN A 209 -13.56 -9.99 3.98
N LYS A 210 -14.30 -9.81 5.07
CA LYS A 210 -15.72 -9.44 5.04
C LYS A 210 -15.93 -7.93 4.92
N LEU A 211 -15.10 -7.11 5.59
CA LEU A 211 -15.26 -5.64 5.56
C LEU A 211 -15.09 -5.05 4.15
N PRO A 212 -14.07 -5.42 3.36
CA PRO A 212 -13.94 -4.91 1.99
C PRO A 212 -15.13 -5.31 1.09
N ALA A 213 -15.65 -6.52 1.26
CA ALA A 213 -16.82 -7.00 0.52
C ALA A 213 -18.10 -6.21 0.89
N ALA A 214 -18.21 -5.80 2.15
CA ALA A 214 -19.27 -4.91 2.64
C ALA A 214 -18.99 -3.42 2.35
N GLY A 215 -17.95 -3.10 1.58
CA GLY A 215 -17.64 -1.73 1.16
C GLY A 215 -16.97 -0.88 2.24
N PHE A 216 -16.44 -1.46 3.31
CA PHE A 216 -15.61 -0.76 4.29
C PHE A 216 -14.15 -0.82 3.92
N SER A 217 -13.46 0.32 4.00
CA SER A 217 -12.00 0.35 3.95
C SER A 217 -11.41 0.44 5.35
N VAL A 218 -10.31 -0.26 5.60
CA VAL A 218 -9.57 -0.20 6.88
C VAL A 218 -9.19 1.25 7.23
N LYS A 219 -8.87 2.05 6.20
CA LYS A 219 -8.46 3.45 6.36
C LYS A 219 -9.60 4.32 6.90
N GLU A 220 -10.79 4.18 6.34
CA GLU A 220 -12.01 4.88 6.79
C GLU A 220 -12.42 4.42 8.21
N MET A 221 -12.33 3.11 8.45
CA MET A 221 -12.80 2.51 9.70
C MET A 221 -11.87 2.77 10.89
N ARG A 222 -10.55 2.91 10.67
CA ARG A 222 -9.56 3.08 11.75
C ARG A 222 -9.90 4.20 12.75
N PRO A 223 -10.19 5.45 12.34
CA PRO A 223 -10.58 6.50 13.28
C PRO A 223 -11.95 6.25 13.94
N VAL A 224 -12.87 5.58 13.26
CA VAL A 224 -14.19 5.24 13.82
C VAL A 224 -14.06 4.17 14.91
N ILE A 225 -13.39 3.06 14.61
CA ILE A 225 -13.12 1.98 15.58
C ILE A 225 -12.33 2.53 16.77
N GLY A 226 -11.32 3.38 16.53
CA GLY A 226 -10.58 4.02 17.62
C GLY A 226 -11.47 4.83 18.57
N LYS A 227 -12.45 5.57 18.04
CA LYS A 227 -13.44 6.27 18.87
C LYS A 227 -14.39 5.32 19.57
N MET A 228 -14.84 4.25 18.93
CA MET A 228 -15.70 3.25 19.53
C MET A 228 -15.02 2.57 20.72
N LEU A 229 -13.74 2.19 20.58
CA LEU A 229 -12.95 1.63 21.68
C LEU A 229 -12.79 2.63 22.84
N ALA A 230 -12.46 3.90 22.52
CA ALA A 230 -12.29 4.94 23.53
C ALA A 230 -13.61 5.31 24.25
N GLY A 231 -14.74 5.25 23.53
CA GLY A 231 -16.08 5.46 24.07
C GLY A 231 -16.66 4.24 24.76
N GLY A 232 -15.92 3.12 24.79
CA GLY A 232 -16.37 1.85 25.35
C GLY A 232 -17.48 1.19 24.55
N GLU A 233 -17.80 1.63 23.33
CA GLU A 233 -18.81 1.05 22.43
C GLU A 233 -18.39 -0.32 21.88
N ALA A 234 -17.09 -0.57 21.86
CA ALA A 234 -16.49 -1.84 21.47
C ALA A 234 -15.32 -2.18 22.40
N VAL A 235 -14.97 -3.45 22.45
CA VAL A 235 -13.81 -3.98 23.17
C VAL A 235 -12.95 -4.78 22.20
N MET A 236 -11.64 -4.57 22.26
CA MET A 236 -10.66 -5.38 21.54
C MET A 236 -10.06 -6.40 22.51
N ASP A 237 -10.30 -7.69 22.25
CA ASP A 237 -9.54 -8.77 22.87
C ASP A 237 -8.24 -8.93 22.09
N THR A 238 -7.11 -8.59 22.73
CA THR A 238 -5.79 -8.66 22.10
C THR A 238 -5.24 -10.08 22.01
N ASP A 239 -5.67 -10.98 22.88
CA ASP A 239 -5.20 -12.37 22.91
C ASP A 239 -5.90 -13.19 21.83
N ALA A 240 -7.20 -12.94 21.63
CA ALA A 240 -8.01 -13.55 20.57
C ALA A 240 -8.03 -12.74 19.26
N ASP A 241 -7.37 -11.57 19.21
CA ASP A 241 -7.37 -10.62 18.08
C ASP A 241 -8.79 -10.36 17.51
N THR A 242 -9.72 -10.12 18.43
CA THR A 242 -11.17 -10.06 18.17
C THR A 242 -11.76 -8.74 18.64
N LEU A 243 -12.48 -8.06 17.75
CA LEU A 243 -13.27 -6.88 18.09
C LEU A 243 -14.71 -7.29 18.40
N THR A 244 -15.19 -6.96 19.60
CA THR A 244 -16.58 -7.20 20.02
C THR A 244 -17.31 -5.88 20.24
N ILE A 245 -18.51 -5.74 19.68
CA ILE A 245 -19.40 -4.61 19.92
C ILE A 245 -20.21 -4.85 21.18
N ASN A 246 -20.41 -3.81 22.00
CA ASN A 246 -21.26 -3.92 23.17
C ASN A 246 -22.68 -4.37 22.83
N LYS A 247 -23.27 -5.20 23.71
CA LYS A 247 -24.59 -5.79 23.51
C LYS A 247 -25.70 -4.76 23.26
N GLU A 248 -25.63 -3.59 23.89
CA GLU A 248 -26.63 -2.52 23.76
C GLU A 248 -26.60 -1.85 22.38
N LEU A 249 -25.44 -1.83 21.73
CA LEU A 249 -25.26 -1.27 20.38
C LEU A 249 -25.38 -2.33 19.28
N CYS A 250 -25.10 -3.59 19.65
CA CYS A 250 -25.25 -4.77 18.81
C CYS A 250 -26.71 -5.12 18.49
N ALA A 251 -27.64 -4.69 19.34
CA ALA A 251 -29.08 -4.98 19.20
C ALA A 251 -29.86 -3.95 18.38
N GLN A 252 -29.19 -2.97 17.77
CA GLN A 252 -29.79 -1.89 16.99
C GLN A 252 -29.85 -2.21 15.50
#